data_AF-A0A382IDK3-F1
#
_entry.id   AF-A0A382IDK3-F1
#
_cell.length_a   1.000
_cell.length_b   1.000
_cell.length_c   1.000
_cell.angle_alpha   90.00
_cell.angle_beta   90.00
_cell.angle_gamma   90.00
#
_symmetry.space_group_name_H-M   'P 1'
#
loop_
_entity.id
_entity.type
_entity.pdbx_description
1 polymer ?
#
loop_
_entity_poly.entity_id
_entity_poly.type
_entity_poly.pdbx_seq_one_letter_code
_entity_poly.pdbx_strand_id
1 'polypeptide(L)'
;VALDWRRVLLWGGICALSLVSVSLIGLPVGMNKRILIEPVLSLGYLFLLWIPLVFGYVATTVVVLEGVEARKSGIADLLAGLTAGLMGGIGLTLLMVGLDTVNLRKPLVNWSPQLFRLLTFERGLEFGIPVWLGICAGLGLVGAVLHQLPAVARRVMSWVVFGVLAIAILEAVIDDLAEGFHLEWLTDAMYYKKGGTAGLTVTSAVVLALVFAALPVVTRGRVKAAVDRYRNVAAEDRKRSSLVLFGAIAVACLGLPMVLGGIVNELLANVGLFLLLALGLNIVVGLAGLLDLGYVAFFAVGGYTTSVLTSSNSPFFAPEWHFGIALLFVVVMAAVAGLVIGAPVIRMRGDY
;
A
#
# COMPACT_ATOMS: atom_id res chain seq x y z
N VAL A 1 19.09 -26.59 -25.16
CA VAL A 1 19.56 -25.28 -24.63
C VAL A 1 19.85 -25.42 -23.15
N ALA A 2 21.12 -25.30 -22.76
CA ALA A 2 21.58 -25.42 -21.38
C ALA A 2 21.11 -24.25 -20.50
N LEU A 3 21.05 -24.45 -19.19
CA LEU A 3 20.71 -23.41 -18.23
C LEU A 3 21.85 -22.38 -18.17
N ASP A 4 21.54 -21.08 -18.26
CA ASP A 4 22.54 -20.03 -18.06
C ASP A 4 22.81 -19.85 -16.57
N TRP A 5 23.78 -20.61 -16.06
CA TRP A 5 24.18 -20.57 -14.65
C TRP A 5 24.68 -19.19 -14.21
N ARG A 6 25.27 -18.39 -15.10
CA ARG A 6 25.74 -17.05 -14.77
C ARG A 6 24.56 -16.15 -14.42
N ARG A 7 23.48 -16.23 -15.20
CA ARG A 7 22.25 -15.51 -14.92
C ARG A 7 21.60 -15.97 -13.62
N VAL A 8 21.53 -17.28 -13.36
CA VAL A 8 20.95 -17.82 -12.13
C VAL A 8 21.74 -17.36 -10.90
N LEU A 9 23.07 -17.40 -10.95
CA LEU A 9 23.95 -16.91 -9.89
C LEU A 9 23.80 -15.40 -9.67
N LEU A 10 23.64 -14.63 -10.74
CA LEU A 10 23.41 -13.19 -10.65
C LEU A 10 22.09 -12.89 -9.93
N TRP A 11 20.98 -13.53 -10.31
CA TRP A 11 19.68 -13.32 -9.65
C TRP A 11 19.67 -13.85 -8.21
N GLY A 12 20.33 -14.98 -7.94
CA GLY A 12 20.53 -15.49 -6.59
C GLY A 12 21.37 -14.56 -5.71
N GLY A 13 22.41 -13.94 -6.28
CA GLY A 13 23.22 -12.92 -5.61
C GLY A 13 22.43 -11.65 -5.30
N ILE A 14 21.61 -11.18 -6.24
CA ILE A 14 20.70 -10.04 -6.01
C ILE A 14 19.65 -10.39 -4.95
N CYS A 15 19.11 -11.60 -4.94
CA CYS A 15 18.20 -12.09 -3.91
C CYS A 15 18.84 -12.01 -2.51
N ALA A 16 20.06 -12.53 -2.37
CA ALA A 16 20.83 -12.47 -1.12
C ALA A 16 21.07 -11.02 -0.67
N LEU A 17 21.55 -10.16 -1.58
CA LEU A 17 21.81 -8.76 -1.28
C LEU A 17 20.53 -8.00 -0.92
N SER A 18 19.40 -8.31 -1.56
CA SER A 18 18.09 -7.71 -1.27
C SER A 18 17.60 -8.10 0.12
N LEU A 19 17.68 -9.39 0.49
CA LEU A 19 17.32 -9.87 1.83
C LEU A 19 18.16 -9.21 2.92
N VAL A 20 19.47 -9.12 2.72
CA VAL A 20 20.38 -8.45 3.64
C VAL A 20 20.05 -6.96 3.74
N SER A 21 19.84 -6.29 2.61
CA SER A 21 19.53 -4.85 2.56
C SER A 21 18.21 -4.55 3.27
N VAL A 22 17.14 -5.28 2.97
CA VAL A 22 15.82 -5.10 3.62
C VAL A 22 15.92 -5.34 5.13
N SER A 23 16.70 -6.34 5.54
CA SER A 23 16.97 -6.60 6.96
C SER A 23 17.71 -5.44 7.63
N LEU A 24 18.73 -4.88 6.98
CA LEU A 24 19.52 -3.75 7.49
C LEU A 24 18.80 -2.39 7.39
N ILE A 25 17.76 -2.26 6.57
CA ILE A 25 16.84 -1.10 6.61
C ILE A 25 15.97 -1.14 7.89
N GLY A 26 15.83 -2.31 8.52
CA GLY A 26 15.06 -2.48 9.75
C GLY A 26 13.56 -2.73 9.51
N LEU A 27 13.14 -2.91 8.25
CA LEU A 27 11.74 -3.18 7.89
C LEU A 27 11.19 -4.44 8.60
N PRO A 28 11.89 -5.59 8.62
CA PRO A 28 11.35 -6.79 9.26
C PRO A 28 11.07 -6.58 10.75
N VAL A 29 11.98 -5.90 11.46
CA VAL A 29 11.84 -5.64 12.90
C VAL A 29 10.76 -4.61 13.17
N GLY A 30 10.76 -3.49 12.44
CA GLY A 30 9.81 -2.41 12.63
C GLY A 30 8.35 -2.84 12.37
N MET A 31 8.17 -3.74 11.39
CA MET A 31 6.85 -4.21 10.96
C MET A 31 6.42 -5.52 11.64
N ASN A 32 7.27 -6.15 12.46
CA ASN A 32 6.95 -7.44 13.09
C ASN A 32 5.76 -7.37 14.08
N LYS A 33 5.53 -6.19 14.67
CA LYS A 33 4.39 -5.97 15.58
C LYS A 33 3.04 -6.09 14.88
N ARG A 34 3.02 -5.94 13.56
CA ARG A 34 1.81 -6.02 12.76
C ARG A 34 1.61 -7.45 12.29
N ILE A 35 0.62 -8.12 12.85
CA ILE A 35 0.29 -9.50 12.49
C ILE A 35 -0.69 -9.48 11.32
N LEU A 36 -0.46 -10.33 10.32
CA LEU A 36 -1.35 -10.45 9.17
C LEU A 36 -2.26 -11.65 9.30
N ILE A 37 -1.72 -12.79 9.73
CA ILE A 37 -2.47 -14.02 9.99
C ILE A 37 -2.03 -14.56 11.35
N GLU A 38 -2.92 -14.56 12.34
CA GLU A 38 -2.61 -14.98 13.71
C GLU A 38 -2.59 -16.53 13.82
N PRO A 39 -1.60 -17.16 14.48
CA PRO A 39 -0.30 -16.64 14.94
C PRO A 39 0.84 -16.85 13.92
N VAL A 40 0.50 -17.13 12.66
CA VAL A 40 1.40 -17.75 11.67
C VAL A 40 2.29 -16.74 10.95
N LEU A 41 1.76 -15.57 10.58
CA LEU A 41 2.43 -14.65 9.66
C LEU A 41 2.35 -13.20 10.13
N SER A 42 3.51 -12.62 10.45
CA SER A 42 3.64 -11.17 10.65
C SER A 42 4.02 -10.45 9.36
N LEU A 43 3.73 -9.16 9.30
CA LEU A 43 4.15 -8.28 8.21
C LEU A 43 5.68 -8.21 8.12
N GLY A 44 6.38 -8.29 9.26
CA GLY A 44 7.84 -8.36 9.34
C GLY A 44 8.42 -9.55 8.58
N TYR A 45 7.89 -10.75 8.78
CA TYR A 45 8.31 -11.94 8.02
C TYR A 45 7.90 -11.86 6.55
N LEU A 46 6.71 -11.30 6.25
CA LEU A 46 6.27 -11.13 4.86
C LEU A 46 7.32 -10.38 4.04
N PHE A 47 7.90 -9.29 4.56
CA PHE A 47 8.95 -8.49 3.89
C PHE A 47 10.18 -9.30 3.48
N LEU A 48 10.44 -10.44 4.12
CA LEU A 48 11.53 -11.35 3.76
C LEU A 48 11.06 -12.47 2.83
N LEU A 49 9.87 -13.05 3.07
CA LEU A 49 9.37 -14.22 2.34
C LEU A 49 9.06 -13.94 0.86
N TRP A 50 8.61 -12.74 0.49
CA TRP A 50 8.30 -12.46 -0.92
C TRP A 50 9.57 -12.37 -1.80
N ILE A 51 10.73 -12.10 -1.21
CA ILE A 51 11.98 -11.85 -1.96
C ILE A 51 12.48 -13.13 -2.66
N PRO A 52 12.73 -14.26 -1.97
CA PRO A 52 13.11 -15.53 -2.63
C PRO A 52 12.07 -16.00 -3.64
N LEU A 53 10.78 -15.78 -3.37
CA LEU A 53 9.68 -16.14 -4.27
C LEU A 53 9.80 -15.38 -5.60
N VAL A 54 9.95 -14.05 -5.55
CA VAL A 54 10.05 -13.21 -6.74
C VAL A 54 11.34 -13.48 -7.51
N PHE A 55 12.48 -13.60 -6.82
CA PHE A 55 13.74 -13.88 -7.50
C PHE A 55 13.81 -15.31 -8.06
N GLY A 56 13.16 -16.30 -7.44
CA GLY A 56 12.96 -17.63 -8.03
C GLY A 56 12.11 -17.59 -9.30
N TYR A 57 11.07 -16.77 -9.33
CA TYR A 57 10.27 -16.53 -10.54
C TYR A 57 11.08 -15.80 -11.64
N VAL A 58 11.80 -14.74 -11.30
CA VAL A 58 12.58 -13.95 -12.28
C VAL A 58 13.76 -14.76 -12.83
N ALA A 59 14.45 -15.55 -12.01
CA ALA A 59 15.55 -16.41 -12.44
C ALA A 59 15.11 -17.48 -13.46
N THR A 60 13.83 -17.87 -13.44
CA THR A 60 13.27 -18.86 -14.37
C THR A 60 12.60 -18.24 -15.59
N THR A 61 12.33 -16.93 -15.59
CA THR A 61 11.75 -16.25 -16.74
C THR A 61 12.76 -16.13 -17.89
N VAL A 62 12.43 -16.74 -19.03
CA VAL A 62 13.21 -16.60 -20.26
C VAL A 62 12.58 -15.51 -21.12
N VAL A 63 13.38 -14.53 -21.54
CA VAL A 63 12.94 -13.51 -22.49
C VAL A 63 12.90 -14.19 -23.87
N VAL A 64 11.71 -14.42 -24.39
CA VAL A 64 11.54 -14.98 -25.73
C VAL A 64 11.71 -13.83 -26.72
N LEU A 65 12.81 -13.84 -27.47
CA LEU A 65 13.01 -12.94 -28.61
C LEU A 65 12.14 -13.43 -29.78
N GLU A 66 11.52 -12.50 -30.51
CA GLU A 66 10.72 -12.85 -31.70
C GLU A 66 11.57 -13.67 -32.68
N GLY A 67 11.06 -14.84 -33.08
CA GLY A 67 11.72 -15.74 -34.04
C GLY A 67 12.64 -16.83 -33.45
N VAL A 68 12.80 -16.92 -32.12
CA VAL A 68 13.60 -18.00 -31.48
C VAL A 68 12.69 -18.97 -30.74
N GLU A 69 12.85 -20.28 -30.98
CA GLU A 69 12.11 -21.31 -30.22
C GLU A 69 12.42 -21.20 -28.73
N ALA A 70 11.40 -20.88 -27.93
CA ALA A 70 11.51 -20.83 -26.49
C ALA A 70 11.86 -22.22 -25.94
N ARG A 71 12.87 -22.30 -25.06
CA ARG A 71 13.20 -23.51 -24.33
C ARG A 71 11.98 -24.02 -23.57
N LYS A 72 11.61 -25.29 -23.75
CA LYS A 72 10.52 -25.92 -22.98
C LYS A 72 10.84 -25.88 -21.49
N SER A 73 9.88 -25.42 -20.70
CA SER A 73 10.00 -25.37 -19.25
C SER A 73 10.16 -26.77 -18.67
N GLY A 74 11.07 -26.95 -17.72
CA GLY A 74 11.35 -28.28 -17.16
C GLY A 74 12.11 -28.27 -15.84
N ILE A 75 12.65 -29.43 -15.46
CA ILE A 75 13.37 -29.66 -14.18
C ILE A 75 14.51 -28.65 -13.96
N ALA A 76 15.17 -28.24 -15.05
CA ALA A 76 16.25 -27.29 -14.98
C ALA A 76 15.79 -25.90 -14.47
N ASP A 77 14.54 -25.50 -14.72
CA ASP A 77 14.01 -24.24 -14.20
C ASP A 77 13.68 -24.37 -12.70
N LEU A 78 13.25 -25.55 -12.25
CA LEU A 78 13.10 -25.83 -10.82
C LEU A 78 14.46 -25.75 -10.11
N LEU A 79 15.52 -26.30 -10.70
CA LEU A 79 16.89 -26.17 -10.18
C LEU A 79 17.36 -24.72 -10.16
N ALA A 80 17.02 -23.92 -11.17
CA ALA A 80 17.31 -22.49 -11.20
C ALA A 80 16.62 -21.74 -10.06
N GLY A 81 15.33 -22.00 -9.81
CA GLY A 81 14.59 -21.40 -8.70
C GLY A 81 15.14 -21.82 -7.32
N LEU A 82 15.43 -23.11 -7.15
CA LEU A 82 16.01 -23.65 -5.92
C LEU A 82 17.36 -23.03 -5.61
N THR A 83 18.24 -22.93 -6.62
CA THR A 83 19.59 -22.37 -6.45
C THR A 83 19.55 -20.86 -6.18
N ALA A 84 18.69 -20.12 -6.88
CA ALA A 84 18.47 -18.69 -6.58
C ALA A 84 17.93 -18.46 -5.16
N GLY A 85 17.00 -19.31 -4.71
CA GLY A 85 16.47 -19.30 -3.34
C GLY A 85 17.53 -19.63 -2.29
N LEU A 86 18.29 -20.70 -2.49
CA LEU A 86 19.39 -21.09 -1.59
C LEU A 86 20.43 -19.99 -1.43
N MET A 87 20.81 -19.31 -2.52
CA MET A 87 21.71 -18.16 -2.44
C MET A 87 21.14 -17.04 -1.55
N GLY A 88 19.84 -16.77 -1.65
CA GLY A 88 19.14 -15.86 -0.74
C GLY A 88 19.28 -16.27 0.73
N GLY A 89 19.04 -17.55 1.03
CA GLY A 89 19.19 -18.10 2.39
C GLY A 89 20.63 -18.05 2.91
N ILE A 90 21.63 -18.27 2.04
CA ILE A 90 23.05 -18.12 2.38
C ILE A 90 23.34 -16.65 2.74
N GLY A 91 22.77 -15.68 2.02
CA GLY A 91 22.87 -14.26 2.35
C GLY A 91 22.37 -13.93 3.76
N LEU A 92 21.18 -14.43 4.12
CA LEU A 92 20.64 -14.29 5.48
C LEU A 92 21.50 -15.01 6.52
N THR A 93 22.06 -16.17 6.19
CA THR A 93 22.94 -16.93 7.07
C THR A 93 24.20 -16.15 7.42
N LEU A 94 24.85 -15.57 6.40
CA LEU A 94 26.00 -14.70 6.59
C LEU A 94 25.66 -13.48 7.45
N LEU A 95 24.49 -12.89 7.23
CA LEU A 95 24.01 -11.78 8.07
C LEU A 95 23.78 -12.20 9.53
N MET A 96 23.15 -13.35 9.77
CA MET A 96 22.90 -13.87 11.11
C MET A 96 24.21 -14.13 11.87
N VAL A 97 25.18 -14.78 11.22
CA VAL A 97 26.51 -15.03 11.80
C VAL A 97 27.25 -13.72 12.05
N GLY A 98 27.15 -12.76 11.12
CA GLY A 98 27.70 -11.42 11.31
C GLY A 98 27.11 -10.71 12.52
N LEU A 99 25.78 -10.76 12.68
CA LEU A 99 25.06 -10.14 13.80
C LEU A 99 25.48 -10.70 15.17
N ASP A 100 25.83 -11.99 15.23
CA ASP A 100 26.28 -12.66 16.45
C ASP A 100 27.75 -12.36 16.79
N THR A 101 28.61 -12.26 15.77
CA THR A 101 30.07 -12.17 15.96
C THR A 101 30.61 -10.74 15.99
N VAL A 102 30.01 -9.81 15.24
CA VAL A 102 30.51 -8.44 15.07
C VAL A 102 29.44 -7.43 15.50
N ASN A 103 29.83 -6.44 16.29
CA ASN A 103 28.92 -5.38 16.71
C ASN A 103 29.08 -4.13 15.82
N LEU A 104 28.32 -4.07 14.72
CA LEU A 104 28.31 -2.92 13.78
C LEU A 104 27.20 -1.90 14.09
N ARG A 105 26.65 -1.88 15.30
CA ARG A 105 25.51 -1.01 15.64
C ARG A 105 25.82 0.49 15.50
N LYS A 106 27.08 0.90 15.66
CA LYS A 106 27.50 2.31 15.56
C LYS A 106 27.29 2.88 14.14
N PRO A 107 27.83 2.29 13.06
CA PRO A 107 27.54 2.73 11.70
C PRO A 107 26.17 2.26 11.19
N LEU A 108 25.65 1.13 11.68
CA LEU A 108 24.40 0.53 11.21
C LEU A 108 23.42 0.37 12.38
N VAL A 109 22.57 1.37 12.62
CA VAL A 109 21.63 1.40 13.77
C VAL A 109 20.76 0.14 13.86
N ASN A 110 20.37 -0.42 12.70
CA ASN A 110 19.52 -1.60 12.59
C ASN A 110 20.28 -2.93 12.74
N TRP A 111 21.62 -2.91 12.77
CA TRP A 111 22.45 -4.04 13.17
C TRP A 111 22.27 -4.28 14.67
N SER A 112 21.17 -4.96 14.99
CA SER A 112 20.59 -4.94 16.33
C SER A 112 20.28 -6.35 16.83
N PRO A 113 20.27 -6.57 18.16
CA PRO A 113 19.85 -7.84 18.76
C PRO A 113 18.40 -8.22 18.42
N GLN A 114 17.56 -7.24 18.11
CA GLN A 114 16.16 -7.47 17.72
C GLN A 114 16.08 -8.14 16.35
N LEU A 115 16.89 -7.68 15.38
CA LEU A 115 16.99 -8.31 14.07
C LEU A 115 17.53 -9.74 14.19
N PHE A 116 18.56 -9.94 15.01
CA PHE A 116 19.12 -11.26 15.28
C PHE A 116 18.05 -12.21 15.86
N ARG A 117 17.31 -11.79 16.90
CA ARG A 117 16.23 -12.60 17.49
C ARG A 117 15.13 -12.93 16.49
N LEU A 118 14.74 -11.97 15.64
CA LEU A 118 13.71 -12.18 14.61
C LEU A 118 14.17 -13.23 13.59
N LEU A 119 15.38 -13.10 13.06
CA LEU A 119 15.94 -14.03 12.08
C LEU A 119 16.19 -15.42 12.66
N THR A 120 16.50 -15.51 13.96
CA THR A 120 16.72 -16.78 14.66
C THR A 120 15.45 -17.38 15.29
N PHE A 121 14.28 -16.77 15.06
CA PHE A 121 13.00 -17.18 15.66
C PHE A 121 13.07 -17.32 17.19
N GLU A 122 13.86 -16.46 17.85
CA GLU A 122 14.15 -16.50 19.28
C GLU A 122 14.82 -17.80 19.78
N ARG A 123 15.30 -18.66 18.88
CA ARG A 123 15.86 -19.99 19.17
C ARG A 123 17.35 -20.13 18.83
N GLY A 124 18.02 -19.05 18.45
CA GLY A 124 19.45 -19.02 18.14
C GLY A 124 19.84 -19.45 16.72
N LEU A 125 21.14 -19.44 16.42
CA LEU A 125 21.68 -19.68 15.09
C LEU A 125 21.44 -21.11 14.58
N GLU A 126 21.55 -22.09 15.47
CA GLU A 126 21.39 -23.51 15.14
C GLU A 126 20.01 -23.81 14.54
N PHE A 127 18.98 -23.07 14.98
CA PHE A 127 17.64 -23.17 14.45
C PHE A 127 17.43 -22.24 13.24
N GLY A 128 17.86 -20.98 13.33
CA GLY A 128 17.60 -19.97 12.30
C GLY A 128 18.21 -20.29 10.94
N ILE A 129 19.46 -20.79 10.91
CA ILE A 129 20.19 -21.09 9.67
C ILE A 129 19.49 -22.15 8.81
N PRO A 130 19.25 -23.39 9.29
CA PRO A 130 18.62 -24.42 8.47
C PRO A 130 17.20 -24.03 8.07
N VAL A 131 16.47 -23.32 8.94
CA VAL A 131 15.11 -22.87 8.65
C VAL A 131 15.10 -21.86 7.51
N TRP A 132 15.94 -20.82 7.52
CA TRP A 132 15.97 -19.84 6.43
C TRP A 132 16.52 -20.41 5.13
N LEU A 133 17.48 -21.34 5.17
CA LEU A 133 17.92 -22.05 3.97
C LEU A 133 16.77 -22.87 3.36
N GLY A 134 16.01 -23.60 4.18
CA GLY A 134 14.85 -24.36 3.74
C GLY A 134 13.71 -23.48 3.20
N ILE A 135 13.37 -22.40 3.92
CA ILE A 135 12.34 -21.44 3.52
C ILE A 135 12.70 -20.78 2.19
N CYS A 136 13.93 -20.27 2.04
CA CYS A 136 14.33 -19.57 0.81
C CYS A 136 14.42 -20.55 -0.38
N ALA A 137 14.91 -21.78 -0.17
CA ALA A 137 14.93 -22.81 -1.21
C ALA A 137 13.51 -23.20 -1.64
N GLY A 138 12.61 -23.41 -0.68
CA GLY A 138 11.20 -23.75 -0.94
C GLY A 138 10.47 -22.63 -1.67
N LEU A 139 10.63 -21.38 -1.23
CA LEU A 139 10.02 -20.23 -1.90
C LEU A 139 10.60 -19.98 -3.29
N GLY A 140 11.90 -20.19 -3.47
CA GLY A 140 12.54 -20.15 -4.80
C GLY A 140 11.97 -21.20 -5.76
N LEU A 141 11.73 -22.42 -5.27
CA LEU A 141 11.03 -23.47 -6.01
C LEU A 141 9.59 -23.09 -6.34
N VAL A 142 8.82 -22.56 -5.38
CA VAL A 142 7.46 -22.10 -5.61
C VAL A 142 7.45 -21.01 -6.69
N GLY A 143 8.38 -20.06 -6.63
CA GLY A 143 8.57 -19.04 -7.67
C GLY A 143 8.79 -19.64 -9.06
N ALA A 144 9.62 -20.68 -9.17
CA ALA A 144 9.85 -21.41 -10.42
C ALA A 144 8.61 -22.15 -10.92
N VAL A 145 7.82 -22.74 -10.02
CA VAL A 145 6.56 -23.43 -10.37
C VAL A 145 5.52 -22.43 -10.87
N LEU A 146 5.42 -21.24 -10.27
CA LEU A 146 4.47 -20.20 -10.70
C LEU A 146 4.67 -19.75 -12.15
N HIS A 147 5.90 -19.83 -12.66
CA HIS A 147 6.20 -19.55 -14.07
C HIS A 147 5.61 -20.62 -15.01
N GLN A 148 5.55 -21.88 -14.57
CA GLN A 148 5.05 -23.01 -15.36
C GLN A 148 3.52 -23.11 -15.35
N LEU A 149 2.85 -22.41 -14.43
CA LEU A 149 1.40 -22.43 -14.34
C LEU A 149 0.73 -21.78 -15.56
N PRO A 150 -0.41 -22.35 -16.02
CA PRO A 150 -1.20 -21.75 -17.09
C PRO A 150 -1.70 -20.36 -16.67
N ALA A 151 -1.93 -19.47 -17.65
CA ALA A 151 -2.30 -18.07 -17.40
C ALA A 151 -3.52 -17.89 -16.48
N VAL A 152 -4.45 -18.85 -16.49
CA VAL A 152 -5.63 -18.86 -15.60
C VAL A 152 -5.21 -19.09 -14.15
N ALA A 153 -4.40 -20.11 -13.88
CA ALA A 153 -3.93 -20.43 -12.54
C ALA A 153 -3.03 -19.32 -11.97
N ARG A 154 -2.18 -18.71 -12.80
CA ARG A 154 -1.36 -17.55 -12.38
C ARG A 154 -2.23 -16.37 -11.97
N ARG A 155 -3.28 -16.06 -12.75
CA ARG A 155 -4.23 -15.00 -12.43
C ARG A 155 -4.96 -15.30 -11.12
N VAL A 156 -5.48 -16.51 -10.96
CA VAL A 156 -6.13 -16.97 -9.72
C VAL A 156 -5.20 -16.77 -8.52
N MET A 157 -3.96 -17.26 -8.60
CA MET A 157 -2.97 -17.10 -7.54
C MET A 157 -2.70 -15.63 -7.19
N SER A 158 -2.53 -14.76 -8.19
CA SER A 158 -2.35 -13.33 -7.94
C SER A 158 -3.54 -12.72 -7.20
N TRP A 159 -4.78 -13.03 -7.62
CA TRP A 159 -5.98 -12.55 -6.94
C TRP A 159 -6.06 -13.04 -5.49
N VAL A 160 -5.71 -14.30 -5.24
CA VAL A 160 -5.67 -14.87 -3.88
C VAL A 160 -4.63 -14.14 -3.03
N VAL A 161 -3.37 -14.08 -3.49
CA VAL A 161 -2.27 -13.49 -2.72
C VAL A 161 -2.52 -12.01 -2.46
N PHE A 162 -2.78 -11.21 -3.50
CA PHE A 162 -3.00 -9.79 -3.34
C PHE A 162 -4.32 -9.48 -2.63
N GLY A 163 -5.37 -10.26 -2.85
CA GLY A 163 -6.66 -10.10 -2.19
C GLY A 163 -6.56 -10.36 -0.68
N VAL A 164 -6.02 -11.51 -0.28
CA VAL A 164 -5.84 -11.85 1.15
C VAL A 164 -4.88 -10.87 1.82
N LEU A 165 -3.76 -10.52 1.18
CA LEU A 165 -2.84 -9.52 1.73
C LEU A 165 -3.48 -8.14 1.84
N ALA A 166 -4.29 -7.71 0.87
CA ALA A 166 -5.00 -6.44 0.96
C ALA A 166 -5.97 -6.43 2.14
N ILE A 167 -6.76 -7.49 2.33
CA ILE A 167 -7.69 -7.61 3.47
C ILE A 167 -6.92 -7.66 4.81
N ALA A 168 -5.79 -8.35 4.89
CA ALA A 168 -4.97 -8.39 6.09
C ALA A 168 -4.27 -7.03 6.38
N ILE A 169 -3.73 -6.37 5.35
CA ILE A 169 -3.03 -5.08 5.49
C ILE A 169 -4.00 -3.91 5.68
N LEU A 170 -5.26 -4.03 5.27
CA LEU A 170 -6.28 -3.00 5.45
C LEU A 170 -7.22 -3.28 6.62
N GLU A 171 -6.87 -4.21 7.51
CA GLU A 171 -7.69 -4.56 8.69
C GLU A 171 -8.23 -3.33 9.42
N ALA A 172 -7.38 -2.38 9.82
CA ALA A 172 -7.83 -1.19 10.55
C ALA A 172 -8.86 -0.35 9.76
N VAL A 173 -8.71 -0.28 8.44
CA VAL A 173 -9.66 0.42 7.56
C VAL A 173 -10.95 -0.38 7.43
N ILE A 174 -10.86 -1.70 7.29
CA ILE A 174 -12.02 -2.59 7.13
C ILE A 174 -12.83 -2.66 8.43
N ASP A 175 -12.15 -2.67 9.57
CA ASP A 175 -12.77 -2.69 10.90
C ASP A 175 -13.55 -1.41 11.18
N ASP A 176 -12.90 -0.26 10.93
CA ASP A 176 -13.50 1.07 11.07
C ASP A 176 -14.68 1.28 10.10
N LEU A 177 -14.59 0.73 8.88
CA LEU A 177 -15.71 0.68 7.95
C LEU A 177 -16.85 -0.21 8.46
N ALA A 178 -16.54 -1.39 8.98
CA ALA A 178 -17.55 -2.33 9.44
C ALA A 178 -18.32 -1.80 10.65
N GLU A 179 -17.63 -1.12 11.58
CA GLU A 179 -18.26 -0.41 12.70
C GLU A 179 -19.28 0.61 12.20
N GLY A 180 -18.88 1.45 11.23
CA GLY A 180 -19.75 2.46 10.64
C GLY A 180 -21.01 1.92 9.95
N PHE A 181 -20.94 0.72 9.37
CA PHE A 181 -22.10 0.03 8.76
C PHE A 181 -22.82 -0.94 9.72
N HIS A 182 -22.45 -1.00 11.00
CA HIS A 182 -22.96 -1.97 11.98
C HIS A 182 -22.77 -3.45 11.54
N LEU A 183 -21.66 -3.74 10.85
CA LEU A 183 -21.26 -5.05 10.36
C LEU A 183 -20.12 -5.67 11.19
N GLU A 184 -19.99 -5.27 12.46
CA GLU A 184 -18.94 -5.73 13.38
C GLU A 184 -18.87 -7.26 13.51
N TRP A 185 -20.01 -7.95 13.38
CA TRP A 185 -20.09 -9.41 13.40
C TRP A 185 -19.20 -10.07 12.33
N LEU A 186 -19.03 -9.42 11.17
CA LEU A 186 -18.23 -9.92 10.07
C LEU A 186 -16.75 -9.79 10.40
N THR A 187 -16.35 -8.64 10.94
CA THR A 187 -14.96 -8.36 11.31
C THR A 187 -14.53 -9.13 12.55
N ASP A 188 -15.42 -9.35 13.52
CA ASP A 188 -15.13 -10.18 14.70
C ASP A 188 -15.02 -11.67 14.34
N ALA A 189 -15.71 -12.11 13.28
CA ALA A 189 -15.55 -13.47 12.75
C ALA A 189 -14.26 -13.62 11.92
N MET A 190 -13.85 -12.58 11.19
CA MET A 190 -12.66 -12.61 10.33
C MET A 190 -11.37 -12.37 11.10
N TYR A 191 -11.34 -11.35 11.95
CA TYR A 191 -10.14 -10.87 12.63
C TYR A 191 -10.11 -11.32 14.09
N TYR A 192 -8.93 -11.74 14.53
CA TYR A 192 -8.69 -12.02 15.93
C TYR A 192 -8.27 -10.73 16.65
N LYS A 193 -9.13 -10.19 17.51
CA LYS A 193 -8.94 -8.88 18.18
C LYS A 193 -8.50 -8.97 19.65
N LYS A 194 -7.78 -10.02 20.06
CA LYS A 194 -7.43 -10.23 21.48
C LYS A 194 -5.98 -9.85 21.76
N GLY A 195 -5.75 -8.95 22.72
CA GLY A 195 -4.42 -8.63 23.25
C GLY A 195 -3.66 -7.50 22.53
N GLY A 196 -4.36 -6.63 21.79
CA GLY A 196 -3.75 -5.48 21.11
C GLY A 196 -3.06 -5.83 19.78
N THR A 197 -3.10 -7.09 19.37
CA THR A 197 -2.74 -7.56 18.04
C THR A 197 -4.01 -7.92 17.30
N ALA A 198 -4.21 -7.26 16.16
CA ALA A 198 -5.29 -7.51 15.23
C ALA A 198 -4.66 -8.22 14.01
N GLY A 199 -5.29 -9.30 13.55
CA GLY A 199 -4.80 -10.13 12.46
C GLY A 199 -5.85 -11.12 11.99
N LEU A 200 -5.78 -11.52 10.72
CA LEU A 200 -6.75 -12.41 10.11
C LEU A 200 -6.65 -13.82 10.73
N THR A 201 -7.78 -14.44 11.06
CA THR A 201 -7.79 -15.83 11.52
C THR A 201 -7.38 -16.78 10.39
N VAL A 202 -6.73 -17.90 10.71
CA VAL A 202 -6.34 -18.91 9.68
C VAL A 202 -7.57 -19.39 8.89
N THR A 203 -8.71 -19.56 9.56
CA THR A 203 -9.97 -19.97 8.92
C THR A 203 -10.48 -18.93 7.94
N SER A 204 -10.53 -17.65 8.32
CA SER A 204 -10.98 -16.59 7.42
C SER A 204 -10.00 -16.34 6.28
N ALA A 205 -8.69 -16.47 6.49
CA ALA A 205 -7.69 -16.40 5.44
C ALA A 205 -7.92 -17.47 4.35
N VAL A 206 -8.25 -18.71 4.75
CA VAL A 206 -8.58 -19.79 3.82
C VAL A 206 -9.90 -19.51 3.08
N VAL A 207 -10.93 -19.04 3.79
CA VAL A 207 -12.23 -18.69 3.17
C VAL A 207 -12.04 -17.56 2.14
N LEU A 208 -11.32 -16.50 2.50
CA LEU A 208 -11.02 -15.39 1.60
C LEU A 208 -10.17 -15.84 0.40
N ALA A 209 -9.20 -16.74 0.61
CA ALA A 209 -8.45 -17.33 -0.49
C ALA A 209 -9.35 -18.07 -1.49
N LEU A 210 -10.34 -18.83 -1.02
CA LEU A 210 -11.31 -19.48 -1.90
C LEU A 210 -12.19 -18.47 -2.66
N VAL A 211 -12.66 -17.43 -1.98
CA VAL A 211 -13.46 -16.35 -2.58
C VAL A 211 -12.65 -15.62 -3.67
N PHE A 212 -11.42 -15.20 -3.37
CA PHE A 212 -10.53 -14.54 -4.32
C PHE A 212 -10.08 -15.46 -5.45
N ALA A 213 -10.05 -16.78 -5.24
CA ALA A 213 -9.78 -17.74 -6.30
C ALA A 213 -10.93 -17.85 -7.31
N ALA A 214 -12.18 -17.77 -6.82
CA ALA A 214 -13.37 -17.88 -7.67
C ALA A 214 -13.63 -16.59 -8.49
N LEU A 215 -13.34 -15.42 -7.92
CA LEU A 215 -13.58 -14.11 -8.55
C LEU A 215 -13.06 -13.98 -10.00
N PRO A 216 -11.78 -14.23 -10.32
CA PRO A 216 -11.26 -14.08 -11.68
C PRO A 216 -11.80 -15.13 -12.67
N VAL A 217 -12.32 -16.25 -12.18
CA VAL A 217 -12.95 -17.30 -13.01
C VAL A 217 -14.37 -16.88 -13.38
N VAL A 218 -15.14 -16.41 -12.39
CA VAL A 218 -16.55 -16.00 -12.57
C VAL A 218 -16.68 -14.68 -13.35
N THR A 219 -15.76 -13.74 -13.14
CA THR A 219 -15.80 -12.41 -13.78
C THR A 219 -15.22 -12.39 -15.20
N ARG A 220 -14.63 -13.50 -15.67
CA ARG A 220 -13.89 -13.57 -16.93
C ARG A 220 -14.79 -13.19 -18.12
N GLY A 221 -14.55 -12.02 -18.71
CA GLY A 221 -15.26 -11.51 -19.88
C GLY A 221 -16.49 -10.65 -19.58
N ARG A 222 -17.12 -10.77 -18.40
CA ARG A 222 -18.30 -9.98 -18.02
C ARG A 222 -17.96 -8.51 -17.79
N VAL A 223 -16.83 -8.24 -17.13
CA VAL A 223 -16.37 -6.87 -16.87
C VAL A 223 -16.00 -6.17 -18.18
N LYS A 224 -15.28 -6.87 -19.08
CA LYS A 224 -14.92 -6.33 -20.40
C LYS A 224 -16.16 -6.03 -21.24
N ALA A 225 -17.14 -6.94 -21.28
CA ALA A 225 -18.41 -6.71 -21.96
C ALA A 225 -19.27 -5.59 -21.32
N ALA A 226 -19.15 -5.33 -20.03
CA ALA A 226 -19.82 -4.20 -19.36
C ALA A 226 -19.13 -2.86 -19.69
N VAL A 227 -17.78 -2.84 -19.67
CA VAL A 227 -16.99 -1.66 -20.02
C VAL A 227 -17.14 -1.29 -21.50
N ASP A 228 -17.13 -2.28 -22.41
CA ASP A 228 -17.34 -2.05 -23.85
C ASP A 228 -18.75 -1.51 -24.15
N ARG A 229 -19.77 -1.93 -23.37
CA ARG A 229 -21.12 -1.36 -23.45
C ARG A 229 -21.18 0.10 -22.98
N TYR A 230 -20.49 0.45 -21.90
CA TYR A 230 -20.45 1.83 -21.39
C TYR A 230 -19.64 2.77 -22.30
N ARG A 231 -18.56 2.29 -22.91
CA ARG A 231 -17.70 3.07 -23.81
C ARG A 231 -18.38 3.44 -25.13
N ASN A 232 -19.41 2.68 -25.52
CA ASN A 232 -20.21 2.90 -26.72
C ASN A 232 -21.50 3.72 -26.47
N VAL A 233 -21.69 4.25 -25.27
CA VAL A 233 -22.83 5.15 -24.95
C VAL A 233 -22.57 6.53 -25.56
N ALA A 234 -23.59 7.09 -26.22
CA ALA A 234 -23.51 8.32 -27.01
C ALA A 234 -23.12 9.57 -26.18
N ALA A 235 -22.52 10.56 -26.84
CA ALA A 235 -21.98 11.76 -26.20
C ALA A 235 -23.03 12.66 -25.50
N GLU A 236 -24.31 12.56 -25.86
CA GLU A 236 -25.40 13.32 -25.21
C GLU A 236 -25.77 12.75 -23.82
N ASP A 237 -25.73 11.43 -23.64
CA ASP A 237 -25.90 10.78 -22.34
C ASP A 237 -24.73 11.08 -21.38
N ARG A 238 -23.57 11.52 -21.91
CA ARG A 238 -22.39 11.84 -21.12
C ARG A 238 -22.59 13.08 -20.24
N LYS A 239 -23.35 14.09 -20.70
CA LYS A 239 -23.68 15.26 -19.87
C LYS A 239 -24.64 14.90 -18.75
N ARG A 240 -25.68 14.11 -19.04
CA ARG A 240 -26.66 13.67 -18.03
C ARG A 240 -26.02 12.70 -17.03
N SER A 241 -25.22 11.74 -17.50
CA SER A 241 -24.44 10.84 -16.65
C SER A 241 -23.38 11.57 -15.84
N SER A 242 -22.74 12.62 -16.38
CA SER A 242 -21.81 13.46 -15.61
C SER A 242 -22.53 14.24 -14.52
N LEU A 243 -23.74 14.74 -14.77
CA LEU A 243 -24.53 15.45 -13.77
C LEU A 243 -25.05 14.48 -12.69
N VAL A 244 -25.51 13.29 -13.08
CA VAL A 244 -25.93 12.23 -12.15
C VAL A 244 -24.74 11.71 -11.34
N LEU A 245 -23.58 11.53 -11.96
CA LEU A 245 -22.35 11.14 -11.27
C LEU A 245 -21.89 12.22 -10.31
N PHE A 246 -21.94 13.50 -10.71
CA PHE A 246 -21.63 14.63 -9.84
C PHE A 246 -22.60 14.69 -8.64
N GLY A 247 -23.90 14.54 -8.88
CA GLY A 247 -24.90 14.47 -7.81
C GLY A 247 -24.69 13.28 -6.89
N ALA A 248 -24.40 12.10 -7.44
CA ALA A 248 -24.11 10.90 -6.67
C ALA A 248 -22.83 11.06 -5.82
N ILE A 249 -21.77 11.66 -6.39
CA ILE A 249 -20.54 11.98 -5.65
C ILE A 249 -20.83 13.01 -4.56
N ALA A 250 -21.60 14.06 -4.83
CA ALA A 250 -21.94 15.07 -3.83
C ALA A 250 -22.74 14.47 -2.65
N VAL A 251 -23.72 13.61 -2.95
CA VAL A 251 -24.48 12.87 -1.93
C VAL A 251 -23.57 11.91 -1.17
N ALA A 252 -22.68 11.20 -1.86
CA ALA A 252 -21.71 10.31 -1.22
C ALA A 252 -20.75 11.10 -0.32
N CYS A 253 -20.24 12.26 -0.75
CA CYS A 253 -19.34 13.10 0.06
C CYS A 253 -20.03 13.64 1.33
N LEU A 254 -21.34 13.90 1.29
CA LEU A 254 -22.10 14.35 2.46
C LEU A 254 -22.53 13.19 3.36
N GLY A 255 -22.90 12.05 2.77
CA GLY A 255 -23.44 10.90 3.50
C GLY A 255 -22.37 9.92 4.01
N LEU A 256 -21.27 9.73 3.28
CA LEU A 256 -20.20 8.80 3.68
C LEU A 256 -19.60 9.16 5.05
N PRO A 257 -19.25 10.42 5.36
CA PRO A 257 -18.69 10.77 6.67
C PRO A 257 -19.60 10.44 7.86
N MET A 258 -20.92 10.33 7.63
CA MET A 258 -21.90 9.99 8.68
C MET A 258 -21.94 8.49 8.99
N VAL A 259 -21.42 7.65 8.09
CA VAL A 259 -21.48 6.18 8.15
C VAL A 259 -20.08 5.57 8.18
N LEU A 260 -19.03 6.36 8.01
CA LEU A 260 -17.64 5.90 8.11
C LEU A 260 -17.17 5.94 9.56
N GLY A 261 -16.34 4.99 9.96
CA GLY A 261 -15.65 5.05 11.25
C GLY A 261 -14.66 6.21 11.35
N GLY A 262 -14.11 6.41 12.55
CA GLY A 262 -13.28 7.55 12.89
C GLY A 262 -11.97 7.62 12.09
N ILE A 263 -11.30 6.49 11.88
CA ILE A 263 -10.00 6.44 11.18
C ILE A 263 -10.18 6.85 9.71
N VAL A 264 -11.15 6.25 9.04
CA VAL A 264 -11.40 6.51 7.62
C VAL A 264 -11.90 7.95 7.44
N ASN A 265 -12.71 8.46 8.37
CA ASN A 265 -13.14 9.85 8.31
C ASN A 265 -11.97 10.84 8.45
N GLU A 266 -11.04 10.60 9.38
CA GLU A 266 -9.84 11.43 9.52
C GLU A 266 -8.94 11.37 8.27
N LEU A 267 -8.75 10.19 7.69
CA LEU A 267 -8.01 10.02 6.44
C LEU A 267 -8.68 10.77 5.28
N LEU A 268 -10.00 10.64 5.13
CA LEU A 268 -10.76 11.34 4.09
C LEU A 268 -10.73 12.86 4.29
N ALA A 269 -10.80 13.35 5.52
CA ALA A 269 -10.69 14.77 5.83
C ALA A 269 -9.33 15.32 5.38
N ASN A 270 -8.24 14.62 5.69
CA ASN A 270 -6.89 15.00 5.25
C ASN A 270 -6.75 14.97 3.72
N VAL A 271 -7.25 13.91 3.06
CA VAL A 271 -7.24 13.82 1.60
C VAL A 271 -8.06 14.94 0.96
N GLY A 272 -9.25 15.23 1.52
CA GLY A 272 -10.11 16.33 1.08
C GLY A 272 -9.43 17.69 1.22
N LEU A 273 -8.73 17.93 2.33
CA LEU A 273 -7.95 19.14 2.55
C LEU A 273 -6.85 19.30 1.48
N PHE A 274 -6.08 18.25 1.20
CA PHE A 274 -5.06 18.30 0.14
C PHE A 274 -5.65 18.42 -1.27
N LEU A 275 -6.80 17.81 -1.53
CA LEU A 275 -7.53 17.97 -2.81
C LEU A 275 -8.00 19.41 -3.00
N LEU A 276 -8.56 20.03 -1.98
CA LEU A 276 -8.95 21.45 -2.00
C LEU A 276 -7.73 22.34 -2.19
N LEU A 277 -6.61 22.01 -1.55
CA LEU A 277 -5.34 22.72 -1.72
C LEU A 277 -4.85 22.67 -3.18
N ALA A 278 -4.81 21.46 -3.74
CA ALA A 278 -4.40 21.24 -5.12
C ALA A 278 -5.34 21.91 -6.13
N LEU A 279 -6.65 21.90 -5.86
CA LEU A 279 -7.65 22.55 -6.71
C LEU A 279 -7.51 24.07 -6.68
N GLY A 280 -7.29 24.66 -5.50
CA GLY A 280 -7.01 26.10 -5.38
C GLY A 280 -5.77 26.50 -6.17
N LEU A 281 -4.68 25.75 -6.01
CA LEU A 281 -3.44 25.98 -6.77
C LEU A 281 -3.64 25.82 -8.28
N ASN A 282 -4.39 24.82 -8.73
CA ASN A 282 -4.67 24.60 -10.15
C ASN A 282 -5.51 25.73 -10.76
N ILE A 283 -6.41 26.36 -9.99
CA ILE A 283 -7.16 27.53 -10.48
C ILE A 283 -6.20 28.71 -10.72
N VAL A 284 -5.30 29.00 -9.77
CA VAL A 284 -4.41 30.17 -9.91
C VAL A 284 -3.29 29.91 -10.92
N VAL A 285 -2.51 28.85 -10.72
CA VAL A 285 -1.36 28.55 -11.58
C VAL A 285 -1.81 27.96 -12.92
N GLY A 286 -2.77 27.03 -12.90
CA GLY A 286 -3.20 26.31 -14.09
C GLY A 286 -4.10 27.13 -15.02
N LEU A 287 -5.06 27.88 -14.48
CA LEU A 287 -6.01 28.67 -15.30
C LEU A 287 -5.60 30.14 -15.45
N ALA A 288 -5.12 30.79 -14.39
CA ALA A 288 -4.72 32.20 -14.48
C ALA A 288 -3.26 32.38 -14.97
N GLY A 289 -2.43 31.34 -14.91
CA GLY A 289 -1.06 31.36 -15.43
C GLY A 289 -0.08 32.17 -14.57
N LEU A 290 -0.45 32.50 -13.33
CA LEU A 290 0.38 33.26 -12.39
C LEU A 290 1.06 32.29 -11.42
N LEU A 291 2.37 32.45 -11.19
CA LEU A 291 3.08 31.69 -10.16
C LEU A 291 2.64 32.21 -8.78
N ASP A 292 1.74 31.51 -8.10
CA ASP A 292 1.26 31.90 -6.78
C ASP A 292 2.07 31.25 -5.65
N LEU A 293 3.01 32.00 -5.10
CA LEU A 293 3.80 31.59 -3.92
C LEU A 293 3.08 31.96 -2.60
N GLY A 294 2.05 32.82 -2.67
CA GLY A 294 1.25 33.31 -1.55
C GLY A 294 0.06 32.42 -1.18
N TYR A 295 -0.20 31.34 -1.93
CA TYR A 295 -1.31 30.41 -1.74
C TYR A 295 -1.48 29.93 -0.28
N VAL A 296 -0.37 29.66 0.42
CA VAL A 296 -0.37 29.21 1.81
C VAL A 296 -0.92 30.27 2.77
N ALA A 297 -0.76 31.56 2.47
CA ALA A 297 -1.29 32.65 3.28
C ALA A 297 -2.83 32.69 3.22
N PHE A 298 -3.42 32.48 2.04
CA PHE A 298 -4.87 32.39 1.89
C PHE A 298 -5.45 31.18 2.60
N PHE A 299 -4.76 30.04 2.52
CA PHE A 299 -5.11 28.85 3.29
C PHE A 299 -5.07 29.12 4.80
N ALA A 300 -4.02 29.79 5.30
CA ALA A 300 -3.88 30.15 6.71
C ALA A 300 -4.99 31.10 7.18
N VAL A 301 -5.35 32.11 6.38
CA VAL A 301 -6.45 33.04 6.69
C VAL A 301 -7.77 32.27 6.86
N GLY A 302 -8.07 31.35 5.94
CA GLY A 302 -9.29 30.56 6.02
C GLY A 302 -9.32 29.62 7.23
N GLY A 303 -8.22 28.90 7.45
CA GLY A 303 -8.08 27.97 8.57
C GLY A 303 -8.17 28.66 9.94
N TYR A 304 -7.44 29.75 10.14
CA TYR A 304 -7.47 30.51 11.39
C TYR A 304 -8.83 31.16 11.64
N THR A 305 -9.44 31.75 10.60
CA THR A 305 -10.77 32.36 10.74
C THR A 305 -11.79 31.31 11.15
N THR A 306 -11.75 30.12 10.54
CA THR A 306 -12.62 29.01 10.93
C THR A 306 -12.35 28.58 12.37
N SER A 307 -11.08 28.35 12.75
CA SER A 307 -10.74 27.88 14.10
C SER A 307 -11.11 28.88 15.20
N VAL A 308 -10.99 30.18 14.96
CA VAL A 308 -11.35 31.22 15.95
C VAL A 308 -12.87 31.31 16.12
N LEU A 309 -13.64 31.18 15.05
CA LEU A 309 -15.10 31.34 15.10
C LEU A 309 -15.81 30.08 15.63
N THR A 310 -15.24 28.90 15.45
CA THR A 310 -15.88 27.62 15.84
C THR A 310 -15.31 27.00 17.12
N SER A 311 -14.14 27.42 17.60
CA SER A 311 -13.51 26.82 18.79
C SER A 311 -13.99 27.46 20.09
N SER A 312 -14.29 26.63 21.08
CA SER A 312 -14.63 27.02 22.45
C SER A 312 -13.43 27.61 23.22
N ASN A 313 -12.21 27.25 22.81
CA ASN A 313 -10.96 27.64 23.49
C ASN A 313 -10.24 28.80 22.80
N SER A 314 -10.96 29.62 22.05
CA SER A 314 -10.38 30.79 21.38
C SER A 314 -9.90 31.82 22.42
N PRO A 315 -8.63 32.29 22.36
CA PRO A 315 -8.06 33.14 23.42
C PRO A 315 -8.71 34.51 23.60
N PHE A 316 -9.44 35.02 22.60
CA PHE A 316 -9.96 36.40 22.60
C PHE A 316 -11.45 36.51 22.23
N PHE A 317 -11.98 35.56 21.45
CA PHE A 317 -13.34 35.61 20.93
C PHE A 317 -13.80 34.20 20.61
N ALA A 318 -14.65 33.60 21.46
CA ALA A 318 -15.11 32.21 21.35
C ALA A 318 -16.65 32.16 21.18
N PRO A 319 -17.17 32.43 19.97
CA PRO A 319 -18.61 32.51 19.74
C PRO A 319 -19.27 31.15 19.57
N GLU A 320 -18.47 30.09 19.38
CA GLU A 320 -18.92 28.72 19.09
C GLU A 320 -19.95 28.69 17.95
N TRP A 321 -19.71 29.46 16.89
CA TRP A 321 -20.64 29.57 15.78
C TRP A 321 -20.74 28.23 15.04
N HIS A 322 -21.96 27.92 14.60
CA HIS A 322 -22.20 26.80 13.72
C HIS A 322 -21.35 26.96 12.44
N PHE A 323 -20.72 25.86 12.00
CA PHE A 323 -19.78 25.85 10.88
C PHE A 323 -20.30 26.58 9.63
N GLY A 324 -21.57 26.40 9.29
CA GLY A 324 -22.18 27.06 8.12
C GLY A 324 -22.17 28.59 8.18
N ILE A 325 -22.33 29.19 9.36
CA ILE A 325 -22.29 30.64 9.55
C ILE A 325 -20.83 31.11 9.52
N ALA A 326 -19.94 30.40 10.21
CA ALA A 326 -18.51 30.69 10.18
C ALA A 326 -17.95 30.66 8.75
N LEU A 327 -18.38 29.72 7.91
CA LEU A 327 -17.97 29.60 6.51
C LEU A 327 -18.25 30.87 5.70
N LEU A 328 -19.40 31.51 5.88
CA LEU A 328 -19.72 32.76 5.19
C LEU A 328 -18.74 33.88 5.57
N PHE A 329 -18.39 33.97 6.85
CA PHE A 329 -17.40 34.92 7.34
C PHE A 329 -16.00 34.60 6.84
N VAL A 330 -15.63 33.31 6.75
CA VAL A 330 -14.36 32.87 6.19
C VAL A 330 -14.21 33.34 4.74
N VAL A 331 -15.28 33.21 3.92
CA VAL A 331 -15.27 33.70 2.53
C VAL A 331 -15.06 35.21 2.47
N VAL A 332 -15.74 35.97 3.34
CA VAL A 332 -15.58 37.43 3.42
C VAL A 332 -14.15 37.80 3.83
N MET A 333 -13.60 37.15 4.86
CA MET A 333 -12.24 37.40 5.33
C MET A 333 -11.18 37.05 4.29
N ALA A 334 -11.36 35.93 3.57
CA ALA A 334 -10.49 35.56 2.46
C ALA A 334 -10.56 36.59 1.32
N ALA A 335 -11.75 37.09 0.97
CA ALA A 335 -11.92 38.13 -0.04
C ALA A 335 -11.26 39.45 0.38
N VAL A 336 -11.40 39.86 1.65
CA VAL A 336 -10.74 41.05 2.19
C VAL A 336 -9.23 40.90 2.16
N ALA A 337 -8.70 39.76 2.62
CA ALA A 337 -7.26 39.48 2.55
C ALA A 337 -6.76 39.50 1.10
N GLY A 338 -7.51 38.91 0.17
CA GLY A 338 -7.23 38.93 -1.26
C GLY A 338 -7.21 40.34 -1.84
N LEU A 339 -8.14 41.21 -1.43
CA LEU A 339 -8.16 42.60 -1.86
C LEU A 339 -6.96 43.39 -1.29
N VAL A 340 -6.66 43.22 -0.01
CA VAL A 340 -5.56 43.92 0.68
C VAL A 340 -4.21 43.53 0.07
N ILE A 341 -4.02 42.25 -0.24
CA ILE A 341 -2.78 41.75 -0.84
C ILE A 341 -2.73 42.03 -2.34
N GLY A 342 -3.85 41.86 -3.06
CA GLY A 342 -3.91 42.06 -4.51
C GLY A 342 -3.83 43.52 -4.95
N ALA A 343 -4.34 44.46 -4.15
CA ALA A 343 -4.31 45.89 -4.47
C ALA A 343 -2.90 46.45 -4.74
N PRO A 344 -1.86 46.17 -3.92
CA PRO A 344 -0.50 46.60 -4.21
C PRO A 344 0.16 45.85 -5.39
N VAL A 345 -0.21 44.58 -5.62
CA VAL A 345 0.39 43.74 -6.68
C VAL A 345 0.07 44.25 -8.09
N ILE A 346 -1.09 44.87 -8.30
CA ILE A 346 -1.49 45.48 -9.60
C ILE A 346 -0.48 46.55 -10.06
N ARG A 347 0.28 47.16 -9.14
CA ARG A 347 1.29 48.18 -9.46
C ARG A 347 2.69 47.60 -9.71
N MET A 348 2.89 46.31 -9.52
CA MET A 348 4.19 45.64 -9.67
C MET A 348 4.24 44.87 -11.00
N ARG A 349 5.42 44.82 -11.62
CA ARG A 349 5.69 44.02 -12.83
C ARG A 349 6.69 42.92 -12.45
N GLY A 350 6.23 41.67 -12.37
CA GLY A 350 7.05 40.48 -12.07
C GLY A 350 6.20 39.31 -11.57
N ASP A 351 6.82 38.13 -11.43
CA ASP A 351 6.21 36.94 -10.82
C ASP A 351 6.23 37.09 -9.29
N TYR A 352 5.09 37.40 -8.67
CA TYR A 352 4.95 37.62 -7.22
C TYR A 352 3.74 36.88 -6.63
#